data_AF-A0A2E5T413-F1
#
_entry.id   AF-A0A2E5T413-F1
#
_cell.length_a   1.000
_cell.length_b   1.000
_cell.length_c   1.000
_cell.angle_alpha   90.00
_cell.angle_beta   90.00
_cell.angle_gamma   90.00
#
_symmetry.space_group_name_H-M   'P 1'
#
loop_
_entity.id
_entity.type
_entity.pdbx_description
1 polymer ?
#
loop_
_entity_poly.entity_id
_entity_poly.type
_entity_poly.pdbx_seq_one_letter_code
_entity_poly.pdbx_strand_id
1 'polypeptide(L)'
;MTFAVIFTSLLIALSGYIVNEKNADVLLAGYNTMSKDEKNKFDLINYLKFFRKFMLNVSIYTAIIYFISTIFFNIETSAIIYAIAVCIPWPYFIIISNKRFIK
;
A
#
# COMPACT_ATOMS: atom_id res chain seq x y z
N MET A 1 -5.53 -9.70 -18.82
CA MET A 1 -5.76 -9.29 -17.42
C MET A 1 -4.73 -9.84 -16.44
N THR A 2 -4.36 -11.12 -16.50
CA THR A 2 -3.34 -11.70 -15.60
C THR A 2 -2.01 -10.92 -15.56
N PHE A 3 -1.45 -10.56 -16.72
CA PHE A 3 -0.24 -9.73 -16.76
C PHE A 3 -0.41 -8.36 -16.07
N ALA A 4 -1.59 -7.75 -16.20
CA ALA A 4 -1.88 -6.48 -15.53
C ALA A 4 -1.96 -6.65 -14.01
N VAL A 5 -2.49 -7.76 -13.52
CA VAL A 5 -2.50 -8.09 -12.09
C VAL A 5 -1.08 -8.29 -11.57
N ILE A 6 -0.25 -9.09 -12.26
CA ILE A 6 1.15 -9.33 -11.87
C ILE A 6 1.93 -8.01 -11.84
N PHE A 7 1.79 -7.20 -12.89
CA PHE A 7 2.46 -5.91 -12.99
C PHE A 7 1.99 -4.93 -11.90
N THR A 8 0.67 -4.85 -11.65
CA THR A 8 0.11 -4.00 -10.58
C THR A 8 0.59 -4.44 -9.20
N SER A 9 0.58 -5.75 -8.90
CA SER A 9 1.10 -6.27 -7.64
C SER A 9 2.59 -5.95 -7.47
N LEU A 10 3.40 -6.09 -8.53
CA LEU A 10 4.81 -5.68 -8.50
C LEU A 10 4.96 -4.19 -8.18
N LEU A 11 4.19 -3.31 -8.83
CA LEU A 11 4.23 -1.87 -8.56
C LEU A 11 3.83 -1.54 -7.11
N ILE A 12 2.81 -2.19 -6.58
CA ILE A 12 2.40 -2.02 -5.17
C ILE A 12 3.57 -2.43 -4.25
N ALA A 13 4.16 -3.61 -4.44
CA ALA A 13 5.30 -4.05 -3.64
C ALA A 13 6.49 -3.08 -3.72
N LEU A 14 6.85 -2.65 -4.94
CA LEU A 14 7.96 -1.73 -5.18
C LEU A 14 7.72 -0.36 -4.52
N SER A 15 6.48 0.14 -4.53
CA SER A 15 6.16 1.42 -3.88
C SER A 15 6.57 1.45 -2.40
N GLY A 16 6.41 0.33 -1.69
CA GLY A 16 6.82 0.18 -0.29
C GLY A 16 8.33 0.30 -0.04
N TYR A 17 9.17 0.09 -1.07
CA TYR A 17 10.63 0.21 -1.01
C TYR A 17 11.16 1.50 -1.62
N ILE A 18 10.49 2.04 -2.63
CA ILE A 18 10.88 3.29 -3.29
C ILE A 18 10.77 4.46 -2.31
N VAL A 19 9.71 4.52 -1.51
CA VAL A 19 9.51 5.58 -0.51
C VAL A 19 10.43 5.35 0.69
N ASN A 20 11.26 6.34 0.99
CA ASN A 20 12.24 6.33 2.07
C ASN A 20 12.43 7.74 2.65
N GLU A 21 13.21 7.87 3.71
CA GLU A 21 13.40 9.15 4.43
C GLU A 21 13.93 10.28 3.53
N LYS A 22 14.76 9.96 2.53
CA LYS A 22 15.37 10.97 1.65
C LYS A 22 14.40 11.55 0.63
N ASN A 23 13.33 10.82 0.30
CA ASN A 23 12.37 11.23 -0.73
C ASN A 23 10.93 11.33 -0.20
N ALA A 24 10.70 11.14 1.10
CA ALA A 24 9.39 11.24 1.73
C ALA A 24 8.76 12.62 1.52
N ASP A 25 9.55 13.70 1.55
CA ASP A 25 9.09 15.06 1.27
C ASP A 25 8.54 15.25 -0.16
N VAL A 26 8.84 14.33 -1.08
CA VAL A 26 8.35 14.40 -2.47
C VAL A 26 7.28 13.35 -2.72
N LEU A 27 7.52 12.11 -2.29
CA LEU A 27 6.70 10.95 -2.65
C LEU A 27 5.58 10.65 -1.65
N LEU A 28 5.66 11.14 -0.42
CA LEU A 28 4.66 10.90 0.61
C LEU A 28 3.79 12.14 0.77
N ALA A 29 2.73 12.25 -0.03
CA ALA A 29 1.89 13.45 -0.13
C ALA A 29 1.45 14.02 1.24
N GLY A 30 0.99 13.15 2.15
CA GLY A 30 0.58 13.58 3.50
C GLY A 30 1.73 14.16 4.33
N TYR A 31 2.96 13.65 4.17
CA TYR A 31 4.14 14.20 4.83
C TYR A 31 4.63 15.46 4.12
N ASN A 32 4.65 15.49 2.79
CA ASN A 32 5.01 16.67 1.99
C ASN A 32 4.23 17.92 2.44
N THR A 33 2.91 17.78 2.59
CA THR A 33 2.01 18.88 2.98
C THR A 33 2.11 19.30 4.44
N MET A 34 2.79 18.54 5.31
CA MET A 34 2.97 18.93 6.70
C MET A 34 3.88 20.15 6.83
N SER A 35 3.52 21.04 7.75
CA SER A 35 4.41 22.10 8.23
C SER A 35 5.66 21.53 8.90
N LYS A 36 6.70 22.35 9.09
CA LYS A 36 7.93 21.92 9.79
C LYS A 36 7.64 21.41 11.20
N ASP A 37 6.71 22.04 11.92
CA ASP A 37 6.35 21.66 13.29
C ASP A 37 5.62 20.32 13.34
N GLU A 38 4.75 20.04 12.36
CA GLU A 38 4.09 18.73 12.22
C GLU A 38 5.09 17.64 11.84
N LYS A 39 6.01 17.92 10.89
CA LYS A 39 7.07 16.98 10.51
C LYS A 39 7.96 16.62 11.70
N ASN A 40 8.28 17.57 12.56
CA ASN A 40 9.08 17.33 13.77
C ASN A 40 8.38 16.41 14.79
N LYS A 41 7.05 16.37 14.79
CA LYS A 41 6.23 15.48 15.64
C LYS A 41 5.91 14.14 14.98
N PHE A 42 6.16 14.02 13.68
CA PHE A 42 5.85 12.82 12.91
C PHE A 42 6.96 11.77 13.02
N ASP A 43 6.60 10.55 13.43
CA ASP A 43 7.52 9.41 13.47
C ASP A 43 7.67 8.78 12.07
N LEU A 44 8.42 9.47 11.21
CA LEU A 44 8.64 9.08 9.82
C LEU A 44 9.28 7.68 9.69
N ILE A 45 10.26 7.37 10.55
CA ILE A 45 11.00 6.10 10.47
C ILE A 45 10.05 4.92 10.71
N ASN A 46 9.24 4.96 11.77
CA ASN A 46 8.31 3.87 12.05
C ASN A 46 7.12 3.87 11.09
N TYR A 47 6.69 5.03 10.59
CA TYR A 47 5.70 5.12 9.52
C TYR A 47 6.17 4.40 8.26
N LEU A 48 7.40 4.64 7.81
CA LEU A 48 7.94 4.01 6.59
C LEU A 48 8.09 2.49 6.73
N LYS A 49 8.45 1.99 7.93
CA LYS A 49 8.44 0.54 8.23
C LYS A 49 7.03 -0.04 8.11
N PHE A 50 6.03 0.65 8.66
CA PHE A 50 4.63 0.26 8.53
C PHE A 50 4.15 0.30 7.08
N PHE A 51 4.40 1.40 6.36
CA PHE A 51 4.06 1.59 4.96
C PHE A 51 4.60 0.47 4.07
N ARG A 52 5.90 0.15 4.21
CA ARG A 52 6.53 -0.96 3.48
C ARG A 52 5.85 -2.29 3.75
N LYS A 53 5.64 -2.62 5.03
CA LYS A 53 4.99 -3.88 5.41
C LYS A 53 3.55 -3.94 4.90
N PHE A 54 2.83 -2.83 4.95
CA PHE A 54 1.47 -2.72 4.42
C PHE A 54 1.44 -2.99 2.92
N MET A 55 2.24 -2.26 2.13
CA MET A 55 2.29 -2.42 0.67
C MET A 55 2.68 -3.84 0.25
N LEU A 56 3.68 -4.44 0.91
CA LEU A 56 4.07 -5.83 0.66
C LEU A 56 2.94 -6.80 0.93
N ASN A 57 2.27 -6.66 2.08
CA ASN A 57 1.15 -7.51 2.43
C ASN A 57 0.03 -7.39 1.39
N VAL A 58 -0.39 -6.16 1.04
CA VAL A 58 -1.42 -5.91 0.02
C VAL A 58 -1.05 -6.54 -1.31
N SER A 59 0.17 -6.34 -1.79
CA SER A 59 0.64 -6.97 -3.03
C SER A 59 0.51 -8.50 -2.99
N ILE A 60 1.03 -9.12 -1.93
CA ILE A 60 1.12 -10.59 -1.83
C ILE A 60 -0.27 -11.22 -1.68
N TYR A 61 -1.07 -10.78 -0.70
CA TYR A 61 -2.32 -11.47 -0.42
C TYR A 61 -3.34 -11.25 -1.56
N THR A 62 -3.36 -10.07 -2.20
CA THR A 62 -4.29 -9.80 -3.32
C THR A 62 -3.91 -10.62 -4.56
N ALA A 63 -2.61 -10.78 -4.84
CA ALA A 63 -2.14 -11.67 -5.90
C ALA A 63 -2.54 -13.13 -5.62
N ILE A 64 -2.35 -13.60 -4.38
CA ILE A 64 -2.78 -14.95 -3.97
C ILE A 64 -4.30 -15.12 -4.16
N ILE A 65 -5.11 -14.16 -3.70
CA ILE A 65 -6.57 -14.18 -3.89
C ILE A 65 -6.92 -14.25 -5.38
N TYR A 66 -6.25 -13.48 -6.23
CA TYR A 66 -6.47 -13.53 -7.68
C TYR A 66 -6.21 -14.93 -8.23
N PHE A 67 -5.02 -15.51 -8.00
CA PHE A 67 -4.67 -16.83 -8.54
C PHE A 67 -5.58 -17.93 -7.98
N ILE A 68 -5.93 -17.89 -6.70
CA ILE A 68 -6.90 -18.83 -6.13
C ILE A 68 -8.26 -18.67 -6.80
N SER A 69 -8.74 -17.43 -7.01
CA SER A 69 -10.04 -17.19 -7.63
C SER A 69 -10.11 -17.71 -9.07
N THR A 70 -9.00 -17.72 -9.82
CA THR A 70 -8.97 -18.25 -11.19
C THR A 70 -9.17 -19.77 -11.29
N ILE A 71 -9.09 -20.49 -10.16
CA ILE A 71 -9.45 -21.92 -10.08
C ILE A 71 -10.97 -22.11 -10.15
N PHE A 72 -11.74 -21.11 -9.70
CA PHE A 72 -13.21 -21.19 -9.55
C PHE A 72 -13.98 -20.29 -10.52
N PHE A 73 -13.35 -19.25 -11.04
CA PHE A 73 -14.00 -18.21 -11.85
C PHE A 73 -13.20 -17.91 -13.12
N ASN A 74 -13.87 -17.24 -14.09
CA ASN A 74 -13.19 -16.72 -15.26
C ASN A 74 -12.27 -15.54 -14.90
N ILE A 75 -11.38 -15.19 -15.83
CA ILE A 75 -10.35 -14.16 -15.62
C ILE A 75 -10.94 -12.77 -15.29
N GLU A 76 -12.10 -12.43 -15.83
CA GLU A 76 -12.76 -11.13 -15.62
C GLU A 76 -13.33 -11.03 -14.21
N THR A 77 -14.08 -12.03 -13.77
CA THR A 77 -14.59 -12.14 -12.40
C THR A 77 -13.44 -12.17 -11.40
N SER A 78 -12.37 -12.93 -11.66
CA SER A 78 -11.17 -12.94 -10.83
C SER A 78 -10.49 -11.57 -10.73
N ALA A 79 -10.45 -10.80 -11.82
CA ALA A 79 -9.90 -9.45 -11.81
C ALA A 79 -10.76 -8.48 -10.98
N ILE A 80 -12.09 -8.63 -10.99
CA ILE A 80 -12.99 -7.86 -10.12
C ILE A 80 -12.75 -8.22 -8.65
N ILE A 81 -12.62 -9.51 -8.32
CA ILE A 81 -12.29 -9.98 -6.97
C ILE A 81 -10.96 -9.39 -6.50
N TYR A 82 -9.94 -9.39 -7.36
CA TYR A 82 -8.64 -8.75 -7.08
C TYR A 82 -8.80 -7.26 -6.76
N ALA A 83 -9.53 -6.51 -7.60
CA ALA A 83 -9.74 -5.08 -7.40
C ALA A 83 -10.42 -4.77 -6.06
N ILE A 84 -11.45 -5.55 -5.68
CA ILE A 84 -12.11 -5.43 -4.38
C ILE A 84 -11.12 -5.73 -3.24
N ALA A 85 -10.33 -6.80 -3.36
CA ALA A 85 -9.35 -7.20 -2.34
C ALA A 85 -8.23 -6.16 -2.13
N VAL A 86 -7.85 -5.42 -3.18
CA VAL A 86 -6.91 -4.28 -3.09
C VAL A 86 -7.54 -3.10 -2.34
N CYS A 87 -8.86 -2.90 -2.41
CA CYS A 87 -9.55 -1.76 -1.80
C CYS A 87 -9.82 -1.91 -0.29
N ILE A 88 -10.14 -3.12 0.16
CA ILE A 88 -10.46 -3.44 1.57
C ILE A 88 -9.42 -2.98 2.63
N PRO A 89 -8.10 -3.05 2.42
CA PRO A 89 -7.11 -2.74 3.46
C PRO A 89 -6.87 -1.24 3.68
N TRP A 90 -7.31 -0.36 2.78
CA TRP A 90 -7.00 1.07 2.86
C TRP A 90 -7.61 1.80 4.05
N PRO A 91 -8.87 1.54 4.47
CA PRO A 91 -9.42 2.13 5.69
C PRO A 91 -8.55 1.83 6.93
N TYR A 92 -8.06 0.60 7.06
CA TYR A 92 -7.13 0.22 8.14
C TYR A 92 -5.83 1.03 8.04
N PHE A 93 -5.23 1.12 6.86
CA PHE A 93 -4.02 1.91 6.63
C PHE A 93 -4.19 3.37 7.05
N ILE A 94 -5.27 4.02 6.65
CA ILE A 94 -5.55 5.43 6.96
C ILE A 94 -5.72 5.63 8.47
N ILE A 95 -6.52 4.79 9.13
CA ILE A 95 -6.77 4.90 10.57
C ILE A 95 -5.48 4.74 11.38
N ILE A 96 -4.65 3.75 11.04
CA ILE A 96 -3.38 3.51 11.74
C ILE A 96 -2.37 4.62 11.45
N SER A 97 -2.29 5.07 10.20
CA SER A 97 -1.40 6.16 9.78
C SER A 97 -1.66 7.45 10.58
N ASN A 98 -2.93 7.81 10.76
CA ASN A 98 -3.31 9.05 11.44
C ASN A 98 -3.22 8.97 12.97
N LYS A 99 -3.29 7.77 13.56
CA LYS A 99 -3.32 7.60 15.03
C LYS A 99 -1.98 7.29 15.67
N ARG A 100 -1.08 6.60 14.97
CA ARG A 100 0.12 6.00 15.60
C ARG A 100 1.42 6.76 15.41
N PHE A 101 1.51 7.62 14.39
CA PHE A 101 2.77 8.21 13.97
C PHE A 101 2.85 9.73 14.19
N ILE A 102 1.85 10.32 14.84
CA ILE A 102 1.86 11.72 15.26
C ILE A 102 2.04 11.70 16.78
N LYS A 103 3.11 12.34 17.27
CA LYS A 103 3.39 12.49 18.70
C LYS A 103 2.68 13.69 19.31
#